data_AF-A0A0V0QMA5-F1
#
_entry.id   AF-A0A0V0QMA5-F1
#
_cell.length_a   1.000
_cell.length_b   1.000
_cell.length_c   1.000
_cell.angle_alpha   90.00
_cell.angle_beta   90.00
_cell.angle_gamma   90.00
#
_symmetry.space_group_name_H-M   'P 1'
#
loop_
_entity.id
_entity.type
_entity.pdbx_description
1 polymer ?
#
loop_
_entity_poly.entity_id
_entity_poly.type
_entity_poly.pdbx_seq_one_letter_code
_entity_poly.pdbx_strand_id
1 'polypeptide(L)'
;MDKEVQDFSREIEQIMKNGDQQIYQELAKKEKSCLDYAKDNVDRFVNCMSDSTKKIEKEEKKFEYRMAFLQHNLYTCFQKAQQNSSSKEPCKQQARDNIQRYLDELVQSLRR
;
A
#
# COMPACT_ATOMS: atom_id res chain seq x y z
N MET A 1 -14.59 9.62 18.99
CA MET A 1 -13.78 9.73 17.76
C MET A 1 -14.51 10.72 16.86
N ASP A 2 -13.84 11.77 16.38
CA ASP A 2 -14.44 12.84 15.58
C ASP A 2 -15.09 12.28 14.30
N LYS A 3 -16.31 12.70 13.93
CA LYS A 3 -17.00 12.27 12.70
C LYS A 3 -16.13 12.46 11.45
N GLU A 4 -15.34 13.53 11.44
CA GLU A 4 -14.41 13.87 10.38
C GLU A 4 -13.24 12.86 10.24
N VAL A 5 -12.81 12.24 11.33
CA VAL A 5 -11.80 11.17 11.29
C VAL A 5 -12.41 9.91 10.68
N GLN A 6 -13.66 9.59 11.03
CA GLN A 6 -14.38 8.44 10.45
C GLN A 6 -14.65 8.64 8.95
N ASP A 7 -15.01 9.84 8.53
CA ASP A 7 -15.20 10.18 7.11
C ASP A 7 -13.90 10.02 6.33
N PHE A 8 -12.78 10.52 6.88
CA PHE A 8 -11.49 10.37 6.26
C PHE A 8 -11.00 8.90 6.22
N SER A 9 -11.27 8.10 7.25
CA SER A 9 -10.98 6.66 7.24
C SER A 9 -11.67 5.94 6.07
N ARG A 10 -12.92 6.30 5.75
CA ARG A 10 -13.65 5.73 4.60
C ARG A 10 -13.03 6.11 3.26
N GLU A 11 -12.51 7.33 3.12
CA GLU A 11 -11.77 7.73 1.92
C GLU A 11 -10.49 6.90 1.75
N ILE A 12 -9.76 6.69 2.85
CA ILE A 12 -8.56 5.85 2.83
C ILE A 12 -8.88 4.42 2.44
N GLU A 13 -9.95 3.83 2.99
CA GLU A 13 -10.41 2.49 2.59
C GLU A 13 -10.65 2.39 1.08
N GLN A 14 -11.19 3.45 0.45
CA GLN A 14 -11.44 3.44 -0.98
C GLN A 14 -10.15 3.52 -1.80
N ILE A 15 -9.17 4.32 -1.37
CA ILE A 15 -7.83 4.36 -2.00
C ILE A 15 -7.16 2.98 -1.87
N MET A 16 -7.25 2.35 -0.70
CA MET A 16 -6.69 1.02 -0.45
C MET A 16 -7.32 -0.04 -1.34
N LYS A 17 -8.65 -0.06 -1.50
CA LYS A 17 -9.34 -1.02 -2.38
C LYS A 17 -8.85 -0.95 -3.84
N ASN A 18 -8.55 0.24 -4.34
CA ASN A 18 -7.99 0.41 -5.69
C ASN A 18 -6.56 -0.13 -5.76
N GLY A 19 -5.77 0.09 -4.71
CA GLY A 19 -4.43 -0.48 -4.56
C GLY A 19 -4.44 -2.02 -4.56
N ASP A 20 -5.34 -2.63 -3.80
CA ASP A 20 -5.48 -4.09 -3.70
C ASP A 20 -5.75 -4.74 -5.07
N GLN A 21 -6.59 -4.12 -5.89
CA GLN A 21 -6.86 -4.61 -7.25
C GLN A 21 -5.60 -4.58 -8.13
N GLN A 22 -4.78 -3.53 -8.04
CA GLN A 22 -3.54 -3.45 -8.80
C GLN A 22 -2.51 -4.47 -8.32
N ILE A 23 -2.38 -4.64 -7.00
CA ILE A 23 -1.50 -5.65 -6.39
C ILE A 23 -1.89 -7.04 -6.90
N TYR A 24 -3.18 -7.40 -6.82
CA TYR A 24 -3.67 -8.69 -7.30
C TYR A 24 -3.36 -8.92 -8.79
N GLN A 25 -3.53 -7.89 -9.63
CA GLN A 25 -3.20 -7.98 -11.05
C GLN A 25 -1.70 -8.21 -11.30
N GLU A 26 -0.82 -7.52 -10.57
CA GLU A 26 0.63 -7.73 -10.72
C GLU A 26 1.07 -9.11 -10.20
N LEU A 27 0.45 -9.61 -9.12
CA LEU A 27 0.70 -10.97 -8.62
C LEU A 27 0.30 -12.04 -9.65
N ALA A 28 -0.88 -11.91 -10.27
CA ALA A 28 -1.33 -12.83 -11.31
C ALA A 28 -0.41 -12.81 -12.55
N LYS A 29 0.10 -11.63 -12.95
CA LYS A 29 1.10 -11.53 -14.02
C LYS A 29 2.40 -12.23 -13.64
N LYS A 30 2.83 -12.10 -12.37
CA LYS A 30 4.05 -12.74 -11.89
C LYS A 30 3.92 -14.26 -11.86
N GLU A 31 2.79 -14.79 -11.41
CA GLU A 31 2.47 -16.22 -11.45
C GLU A 31 2.55 -16.75 -12.88
N LYS A 32 1.89 -16.08 -13.83
CA LYS A 32 1.96 -16.46 -15.25
C LYS A 32 3.40 -16.43 -15.77
N SER A 33 4.17 -15.39 -15.44
CA SER A 33 5.59 -15.31 -15.84
C SER A 33 6.42 -16.45 -15.26
N CYS A 34 6.14 -16.90 -14.03
CA CYS A 34 6.82 -18.05 -13.43
C CYS A 34 6.41 -19.36 -14.10
N LEU A 35 5.13 -19.53 -14.47
CA LEU A 35 4.66 -20.69 -15.25
C LEU A 35 5.37 -20.77 -16.61
N ASP A 36 5.43 -19.66 -17.34
CA ASP A 36 6.08 -19.58 -18.65
C ASP A 36 7.60 -19.87 -18.55
N TYR A 37 8.25 -19.40 -17.49
CA TYR A 37 9.67 -19.68 -17.21
C TYR A 37 9.93 -21.15 -16.85
N ALA A 38 9.00 -21.78 -16.13
CA ALA A 38 9.16 -23.13 -15.61
C ALA A 38 9.24 -24.19 -16.71
N LYS A 39 8.53 -24.02 -17.84
CA LYS A 39 8.45 -24.99 -18.95
C LYS A 39 8.18 -26.41 -18.44
N ASP A 40 7.10 -26.58 -17.68
CA ASP A 40 6.66 -27.83 -17.05
C ASP A 40 7.58 -28.38 -15.94
N ASN A 41 8.61 -27.65 -15.53
CA ASN A 41 9.43 -28.01 -14.37
C ASN A 41 8.87 -27.39 -13.08
N VAL A 42 8.25 -28.23 -12.25
CA VAL A 42 7.63 -27.82 -10.98
C VAL A 42 8.62 -27.12 -10.05
N ASP A 43 9.85 -27.62 -9.92
CA ASP A 43 10.85 -27.00 -9.03
C ASP A 43 11.25 -25.60 -9.48
N ARG A 44 11.35 -25.37 -10.81
CA ARG A 44 11.61 -24.03 -11.36
C ARG A 44 10.46 -23.07 -11.07
N PHE A 45 9.22 -23.54 -11.20
CA PHE A 45 8.04 -22.74 -10.83
C PHE A 45 8.07 -22.38 -9.35
N VAL A 46 8.24 -23.38 -8.47
CA VAL A 46 8.28 -23.19 -7.01
C VAL A 46 9.40 -22.23 -6.61
N ASN A 47 10.59 -22.38 -7.17
CA ASN A 47 11.71 -21.47 -6.89
C ASN A 47 11.40 -20.04 -7.35
N CYS A 48 10.86 -19.86 -8.56
CA CYS A 48 10.45 -18.54 -9.07
C CYS A 48 9.39 -17.87 -8.16
N MET A 49 8.37 -18.63 -7.74
CA MET A 49 7.32 -18.13 -6.85
C MET A 49 7.83 -17.87 -5.44
N SER A 50 8.74 -18.69 -4.92
CA SER A 50 9.36 -18.50 -3.60
C SER A 50 10.18 -17.21 -3.53
N ASP A 51 11.01 -16.95 -4.54
CA ASP A 51 11.78 -15.71 -4.63
C ASP A 51 10.87 -14.48 -4.77
N SER A 52 9.79 -14.63 -5.54
CA SER A 52 8.77 -13.59 -5.69
C SER A 52 8.06 -13.31 -4.37
N THR A 53 7.66 -14.35 -3.63
CA THR A 53 6.96 -14.27 -2.35
C THR A 53 7.81 -13.56 -1.31
N LYS A 54 9.10 -13.94 -1.16
CA LYS A 54 10.02 -13.26 -0.23
C LYS A 54 10.16 -11.77 -0.53
N LYS A 55 10.15 -11.41 -1.81
CA LYS A 55 10.19 -10.00 -2.23
C LYS A 55 8.89 -9.28 -1.87
N ILE A 56 7.74 -9.89 -2.16
CA ILE A 56 6.42 -9.36 -1.82
C ILE A 56 6.32 -9.09 -0.32
N GLU A 57 6.61 -10.09 0.53
CA GLU A 57 6.56 -9.98 1.99
C GLU A 57 7.40 -8.81 2.51
N LYS A 58 8.59 -8.61 1.93
CA LYS A 58 9.47 -7.49 2.30
C LYS A 58 8.86 -6.13 1.95
N GLU A 59 8.24 -5.99 0.78
CA GLU A 59 7.65 -4.72 0.34
C GLU A 59 6.32 -4.45 1.04
N GLU A 60 5.51 -5.48 1.31
CA GLU A 60 4.34 -5.39 2.18
C GLU A 60 4.72 -4.90 3.58
N LYS A 61 5.78 -5.45 4.18
CA LYS A 61 6.24 -5.00 5.50
C LYS A 61 6.67 -3.53 5.51
N LYS A 62 7.35 -3.07 4.45
CA LYS A 62 7.69 -1.65 4.32
C LYS A 62 6.45 -0.77 4.17
N PHE A 63 5.47 -1.23 3.39
CA PHE A 63 4.20 -0.54 3.24
C PHE A 63 3.48 -0.41 4.58
N GLU A 64 3.38 -1.49 5.35
CA GLU A 64 2.82 -1.47 6.71
C GLU A 64 3.49 -0.43 7.61
N TYR A 65 4.84 -0.38 7.64
CA TYR A 65 5.56 0.61 8.44
C TYR A 65 5.31 2.04 7.99
N ARG A 66 5.21 2.28 6.69
CA ARG A 66 4.86 3.60 6.13
C ARG A 66 3.44 4.01 6.51
N MET A 67 2.48 3.09 6.47
CA MET A 67 1.11 3.34 6.89
C MET A 67 1.02 3.64 8.39
N ALA A 68 1.72 2.89 9.24
CA ALA A 68 1.78 3.16 10.67
C ALA A 68 2.39 4.53 10.98
N PHE A 69 3.50 4.88 10.31
CA PHE A 69 4.12 6.20 10.44
C PHE A 69 3.18 7.32 9.98
N LEU A 70 2.49 7.11 8.87
CA LEU A 70 1.53 8.08 8.34
C LEU A 70 0.35 8.28 9.29
N GLN A 71 -0.21 7.21 9.85
CA GLN A 71 -1.31 7.28 10.81
C GLN A 71 -0.91 8.13 12.03
N HIS A 72 0.31 7.93 12.55
CA HIS A 72 0.84 8.72 13.65
C HIS A 72 1.00 10.22 13.29
N ASN A 73 1.54 10.51 12.11
CA ASN A 73 1.71 11.89 11.63
C ASN A 73 0.39 12.59 11.38
N LEU A 74 -0.59 11.88 10.80
CA LEU A 74 -1.93 12.39 10.56
C LEU A 74 -2.61 12.76 11.88
N TYR A 75 -2.54 11.88 12.88
CA TYR A 75 -3.07 12.15 14.21
C TYR A 75 -2.44 13.41 14.83
N THR A 76 -1.11 13.50 14.78
CA THR A 76 -0.37 14.67 15.29
C THR A 76 -0.74 15.95 14.54
N CYS A 77 -0.92 15.87 13.22
CA CYS A 77 -1.34 16.99 12.39
C CYS A 77 -2.75 17.47 12.75
N PHE A 78 -3.69 16.54 12.95
CA PHE A 78 -5.05 16.85 13.36
C PHE A 78 -5.10 17.53 14.73
N GLN A 79 -4.31 17.04 15.70
CA GLN A 79 -4.20 17.67 17.02
C GLN A 79 -3.70 19.11 16.93
N LYS A 80 -2.66 19.37 16.13
CA LYS A 80 -2.11 20.72 15.92
C LYS A 80 -3.12 21.64 15.23
N ALA A 81 -3.81 21.14 14.20
CA ALA A 81 -4.84 21.90 13.52
C ALA A 81 -5.98 22.29 14.48
N GLN A 82 -6.40 21.37 15.35
CA GLN A 82 -7.41 21.63 16.37
C GLN A 82 -6.95 22.68 17.39
N GLN A 83 -5.71 22.59 17.90
CA GLN A 83 -5.14 23.56 18.84
C GLN A 83 -5.04 24.97 18.23
N ASN A 84 -4.66 25.06 16.96
CA ASN A 84 -4.49 26.31 16.24
C ASN A 84 -5.79 26.83 15.58
N SER A 85 -6.95 26.21 15.85
CA SER A 85 -8.23 26.50 15.18
C SER A 85 -8.11 26.59 13.65
N SER A 86 -7.23 25.77 13.08
CA SER A 86 -6.88 25.74 11.66
C SER A 86 -7.56 24.58 10.95
N SER A 87 -7.72 24.67 9.62
CA SER A 87 -8.30 23.58 8.83
C SER A 87 -7.47 22.29 8.91
N LYS A 88 -8.14 21.14 9.00
CA LYS A 88 -7.52 19.80 8.93
C LYS A 88 -7.28 19.32 7.48
N GLU A 89 -7.78 20.05 6.48
CA GLU A 89 -7.68 19.62 5.08
C GLU A 89 -6.24 19.43 4.58
N PRO A 90 -5.24 20.26 4.95
CA PRO A 90 -3.85 20.02 4.56
C PRO A 90 -3.31 18.69 5.08
N CYS A 91 -3.70 18.29 6.29
CA CYS A 91 -3.32 17.01 6.88
C CYS A 91 -3.93 15.83 6.09
N LYS A 92 -5.20 15.96 5.67
CA LYS A 92 -5.89 14.96 4.85
C LYS A 92 -5.25 14.84 3.47
N GLN A 93 -5.00 15.98 2.81
CA GLN A 93 -4.39 15.99 1.47
C GLN A 93 -3.00 15.34 1.50
N GLN A 94 -2.16 15.70 2.46
CA GLN A 94 -0.84 15.09 2.61
C GLN A 94 -0.93 13.58 2.85
N ALA A 95 -1.95 13.11 3.60
CA ALA A 95 -2.16 11.69 3.80
C ALA A 95 -2.64 10.98 2.52
N ARG A 96 -3.56 11.57 1.75
CA ARG A 96 -3.98 11.02 0.44
C ARG A 96 -2.78 10.87 -0.50
N ASP A 97 -1.96 11.91 -0.63
CA ASP A 97 -0.78 11.93 -1.51
C ASP A 97 0.25 10.87 -1.08
N ASN A 98 0.49 10.73 0.22
CA ASN A 98 1.41 9.71 0.74
C ASN A 98 0.90 8.29 0.52
N ILE A 99 -0.39 8.03 0.74
CA ILE A 99 -0.97 6.70 0.54
C ILE A 99 -0.89 6.30 -0.93
N GLN A 100 -1.28 7.20 -1.84
CA GLN A 100 -1.17 6.95 -3.27
C GLN A 100 0.27 6.63 -3.66
N ARG A 101 1.24 7.43 -3.20
CA ARG A 101 2.66 7.19 -3.45
C ARG A 101 3.13 5.85 -2.90
N TYR A 102 2.73 5.47 -1.68
CA TYR A 102 3.14 4.20 -1.09
C TYR A 102 2.56 3.00 -1.83
N LEU A 103 1.32 3.10 -2.31
CA LEU A 103 0.70 2.08 -3.16
C LEU A 103 1.41 1.98 -4.51
N ASP A 104 1.69 3.11 -5.16
CA ASP A 104 2.41 3.13 -6.44
C ASP A 104 3.81 2.52 -6.32
N GLU A 105 4.54 2.83 -5.25
CA GLU A 105 5.84 2.25 -4.95
C GLU A 105 5.76 0.73 -4.72
N LEU A 106 4.73 0.26 -3.98
CA LEU A 106 4.49 -1.16 -3.78
C LEU A 106 4.19 -1.87 -5.11
N VAL A 107 3.23 -1.37 -5.89
CA VAL A 107 2.87 -1.91 -7.21
C VAL A 107 4.07 -1.92 -8.15
N GLN A 108 4.89 -0.86 -8.16
CA GLN A 108 6.10 -0.82 -8.98
C GLN A 108 7.14 -1.84 -8.52
N SER A 109 7.26 -2.09 -7.22
CA SER A 109 8.19 -3.08 -6.69
C SER A 109 7.84 -4.51 -7.12
N LEU A 110 6.54 -4.81 -7.29
CA LEU A 110 6.01 -6.09 -7.77
C LEU A 110 6.26 -6.34 -9.27
N ARG A 111 6.43 -5.26 -10.06
CA ARG A 111 6.74 -5.34 -11.49
C ARG A 111 8.20 -5.67 -11.80
N ARG A 112 9.10 -5.31 -10.88
CA ARG A 112 10.55 -5.53 -11.01
C ARG A 112 10.93 -6.91 -10.50
#